data_AF-A0A8H3CAX7-F1
#
_entry.id   AF-A0A8H3CAX7-F1
#
_cell.length_a   1.000
_cell.length_b   1.000
_cell.length_c   1.000
_cell.angle_alpha   90.00
_cell.angle_beta   90.00
_cell.angle_gamma   90.00
#
_symmetry.space_group_name_H-M   'P 1'
#
loop_
_entity.id
_entity.type
_entity.pdbx_description
1 polymer ?
#
loop_
_entity_poly.entity_id
_entity_poly.type
_entity_poly.pdbx_seq_one_letter_code
_entity_poly.pdbx_strand_id
1 'polypeptide(L)'
;MVSRLAYPDAPPSKLYEIYQQSRRQPIHAYGFYIDPVQLYHKKQDRRQSNRTGAHDLRLFMWETKQELFATGLHPLAVTTVPSPKQYRTISSTEGWLIILGTGFDKTPHVPISDELTQRVRDILETDELPAWWSMRLYEYAHPKIWIEDRAKIEVAQR
;
A
#
# COMPACT_ATOMS: atom_id res chain seq x y z
N MET A 1 5.80 2.07 -18.19
CA MET A 1 4.46 2.53 -17.75
C MET A 1 4.65 3.07 -16.34
N VAL A 2 4.20 4.29 -16.05
CA VAL A 2 4.33 4.89 -14.71
C VAL A 2 3.13 4.45 -13.87
N SER A 3 3.36 4.03 -12.63
CA SER A 3 2.31 3.59 -11.71
C SER A 3 1.73 4.78 -10.95
N ARG A 4 0.41 4.79 -10.72
CA ARG A 4 -0.24 5.90 -10.00
C ARG A 4 -0.21 5.68 -8.50
N LEU A 5 -0.03 6.77 -7.75
CA LEU A 5 -0.20 6.82 -6.29
C LEU A 5 -1.52 7.44 -5.91
N ALA A 6 -2.06 7.00 -4.77
CA ALA A 6 -3.14 7.72 -4.12
C ALA A 6 -2.61 8.98 -3.46
N TYR A 7 -3.30 10.10 -3.65
CA TYR A 7 -3.02 11.29 -2.83
C TYR A 7 -3.32 11.00 -1.35
N PRO A 8 -2.60 11.65 -0.43
CA PRO A 8 -2.99 11.66 0.97
C PRO A 8 -4.36 12.33 1.15
N ASP A 9 -5.03 12.02 2.25
CA ASP A 9 -6.27 12.69 2.61
C ASP A 9 -5.96 14.11 3.11
N ALA A 10 -5.96 15.05 2.17
CA ALA A 10 -5.56 16.43 2.36
C ALA A 10 -6.48 17.36 1.56
N PRO A 11 -6.65 18.62 1.99
CA PRO A 11 -7.49 19.57 1.27
C PRO A 11 -6.96 19.84 -0.15
N PRO A 12 -7.83 20.20 -1.12
CA PRO A 12 -7.47 20.38 -2.52
C PRO A 12 -6.23 21.27 -2.75
N SER A 13 -6.11 22.39 -2.03
CA SER A 13 -4.96 23.30 -2.13
C SER A 13 -3.63 22.59 -1.86
N LYS A 14 -3.59 21.73 -0.84
CA LYS A 14 -2.43 20.93 -0.48
C LYS A 14 -2.13 19.84 -1.52
N LEU A 15 -3.15 19.28 -2.17
CA LEU A 15 -2.94 18.32 -3.27
C LEU A 15 -2.22 18.96 -4.45
N TYR A 16 -2.60 20.20 -4.81
CA TYR A 16 -1.91 20.96 -5.86
C TYR A 16 -0.46 21.25 -5.51
N GLU A 17 -0.19 21.62 -4.26
CA GLU A 17 1.18 21.82 -3.78
C GLU A 17 2.01 20.53 -3.87
N ILE A 18 1.49 19.41 -3.35
CA ILE A 18 2.13 18.09 -3.41
C ILE A 18 2.41 17.71 -4.86
N TYR A 19 1.45 17.91 -5.76
CA TYR A 19 1.63 17.63 -7.18
C TYR A 19 2.78 18.43 -7.78
N GLN A 20 2.80 19.75 -7.56
CA GLN A 20 3.86 20.62 -8.08
C GLN A 20 5.24 20.21 -7.55
N GLN A 21 5.33 19.87 -6.27
CA GLN A 21 6.57 19.40 -5.66
C GLN A 21 7.02 18.04 -6.22
N SER A 22 6.09 17.09 -6.41
CA SER A 22 6.40 15.75 -6.95
C SER A 22 7.00 15.77 -8.35
N ARG A 23 6.78 16.85 -9.12
CA ARG A 23 7.40 17.05 -10.44
C ARG A 23 8.89 17.39 -10.37
N ARG A 24 9.39 17.76 -9.19
CA ARG A 24 10.75 18.26 -8.96
C ARG A 24 11.56 17.37 -8.02
N GLN A 25 10.90 16.57 -7.18
CA GLN A 25 11.56 15.75 -6.18
C GLN A 25 10.91 14.37 -6.05
N PRO A 26 11.69 13.33 -5.68
CA PRO A 26 11.19 11.97 -5.60
C PRO A 26 10.17 11.80 -4.46
N ILE A 27 9.08 11.10 -4.77
CA ILE A 27 8.10 10.67 -3.79
C ILE A 27 8.66 9.48 -3.02
N HIS A 28 8.43 9.45 -1.71
CA HIS A 28 8.70 8.31 -0.86
C HIS A 28 7.40 7.79 -0.26
N ALA A 29 7.24 6.47 -0.22
CA ALA A 29 6.14 5.81 0.48
C ALA A 29 6.61 5.32 1.84
N TYR A 30 5.81 5.56 2.87
CA TYR A 30 5.99 4.95 4.18
C TYR A 30 5.06 3.75 4.30
N GLY A 31 5.61 2.57 4.58
CA GLY A 31 4.80 1.37 4.58
C GLY A 31 5.57 0.07 4.75
N PHE A 32 4.85 -1.04 4.59
CA PHE A 32 5.35 -2.39 4.74
C PHE A 32 5.61 -3.03 3.38
N TYR A 33 6.78 -3.63 3.22
CA TYR A 33 7.02 -4.55 2.11
C TYR A 33 6.69 -5.97 2.58
N ILE A 34 5.96 -6.73 1.76
CA ILE A 34 5.61 -8.11 2.04
C ILE A 34 5.74 -8.94 0.77
N ASP A 35 6.34 -10.12 0.89
CA ASP A 35 6.19 -11.17 -0.11
C ASP A 35 4.87 -11.92 0.16
N PRO A 36 3.85 -11.80 -0.71
CA PRO A 36 2.53 -12.40 -0.47
C PRO A 36 2.58 -13.93 -0.40
N VAL A 37 3.54 -14.58 -1.06
CA VAL A 37 3.71 -16.03 -1.02
C VAL A 37 4.25 -16.45 0.34
N GLN A 38 5.25 -15.72 0.87
CA GLN A 38 5.76 -15.98 2.22
C GLN A 38 4.70 -15.71 3.29
N LEU A 39 3.90 -14.65 3.13
CA LEU A 39 2.79 -14.37 4.04
C LEU A 39 1.77 -15.52 4.05
N TYR A 40 1.42 -16.05 2.88
CA TYR A 40 0.53 -17.20 2.75
C TYR A 40 1.07 -18.42 3.51
N HIS A 41 2.32 -18.81 3.26
CA HIS A 41 2.94 -19.95 3.95
C HIS A 41 2.99 -19.74 5.47
N LYS A 42 3.41 -18.56 5.93
CA LYS A 42 3.46 -18.20 7.34
C LYS A 42 2.09 -18.36 8.02
N LYS A 43 1.02 -17.88 7.38
CA LYS A 43 -0.34 -17.98 7.93
C LYS A 43 -0.91 -19.40 7.86
N GLN A 44 -0.52 -20.19 6.86
CA GLN A 44 -0.92 -21.59 6.79
C GLN A 44 -0.28 -22.42 7.88
N ASP A 45 1.03 -22.32 8.08
CA ASP A 45 1.76 -23.08 9.09
C ASP A 45 1.22 -22.81 10.50
N ARG A 46 0.85 -21.56 10.79
CA ARG A 46 0.21 -21.18 12.07
C ARG A 46 -1.23 -21.70 12.22
N ARG A 47 -1.95 -21.93 11.13
CA ARG A 47 -3.35 -22.39 11.12
C ARG A 47 -3.50 -23.92 11.03
N GLN A 48 -2.41 -24.70 11.09
CA GLN A 48 -2.39 -26.17 11.01
C GLN A 48 -3.05 -26.92 12.21
N SER A 49 -4.15 -26.41 12.77
CA SER A 49 -4.95 -27.12 13.77
C SER A 49 -6.46 -27.00 13.50
N ASN A 50 -6.96 -27.41 12.32
CA ASN A 50 -8.36 -27.91 12.09
C ASN A 50 -9.03 -27.51 10.75
N ARG A 51 -8.32 -27.13 9.68
CA ARG A 51 -8.99 -26.90 8.39
C ARG A 51 -8.38 -27.69 7.24
N THR A 52 -9.14 -28.70 6.81
CA THR A 52 -9.02 -29.39 5.52
C THR A 52 -9.34 -28.42 4.39
N GLY A 53 -8.32 -28.00 3.65
CA GLY A 53 -8.50 -27.27 2.39
C GLY A 53 -7.24 -26.53 2.00
N ALA A 54 -6.58 -26.97 0.93
CA ALA A 54 -5.59 -26.16 0.25
C ALA A 54 -6.28 -24.86 -0.20
N HIS A 55 -6.11 -23.78 0.55
CA HIS A 55 -6.62 -22.47 0.12
C HIS A 55 -5.83 -22.03 -1.11
N ASP A 56 -6.51 -21.72 -2.21
CA ASP A 56 -5.86 -21.17 -3.40
C ASP A 56 -5.08 -19.90 -3.03
N LEU A 57 -3.77 -19.86 -3.34
CA LEU A 57 -2.91 -18.69 -3.12
C LEU A 57 -3.53 -17.42 -3.73
N ARG A 58 -4.19 -17.53 -4.89
CA ARG A 58 -4.86 -16.40 -5.53
C ARG A 58 -6.04 -15.89 -4.70
N LEU A 59 -6.84 -16.81 -4.16
CA LEU A 59 -7.95 -16.46 -3.28
C LEU A 59 -7.43 -15.80 -2.01
N PHE A 60 -6.42 -16.37 -1.37
CA PHE A 60 -5.77 -15.78 -0.19
C PHE A 60 -5.25 -14.36 -0.47
N MET A 61 -4.56 -14.17 -1.60
CA MET A 61 -4.06 -12.86 -1.99
C MET A 61 -5.20 -11.85 -2.20
N TRP A 62 -6.30 -12.28 -2.82
CA TRP A 62 -7.47 -11.44 -3.01
C TRP A 62 -8.13 -11.06 -1.67
N GLU A 63 -8.37 -12.04 -0.80
CA GLU A 63 -8.95 -11.84 0.54
C GLU A 63 -8.08 -10.91 1.39
N THR A 64 -6.77 -11.11 1.39
CA THR A 64 -5.82 -10.26 2.13
C THR A 64 -5.89 -8.80 1.64
N LYS A 65 -6.02 -8.57 0.33
CA LYS A 65 -6.23 -7.21 -0.20
C LYS A 65 -7.55 -6.61 0.27
N GLN A 66 -8.62 -7.38 0.30
CA GLN A 66 -9.91 -6.89 0.81
C GLN A 66 -9.84 -6.52 2.29
N GLU A 67 -9.18 -7.34 3.11
CA GLU A 67 -8.94 -7.02 4.53
C GLU A 67 -8.14 -5.72 4.68
N LEU A 68 -7.08 -5.54 3.89
CA LEU A 68 -6.29 -4.31 3.88
C LEU A 68 -7.13 -3.10 3.49
N PHE A 69 -7.98 -3.20 2.45
CA PHE A 69 -8.86 -2.09 2.05
C PHE A 69 -9.92 -1.77 3.09
N ALA A 70 -10.43 -2.78 3.81
CA ALA A 70 -11.38 -2.61 4.90
C ALA A 70 -10.82 -1.80 6.09
N THR A 71 -9.49 -1.66 6.19
CA THR A 71 -8.87 -0.75 7.18
C THR A 71 -9.04 0.74 6.86
N GLY A 72 -9.52 1.08 5.66
CA GLY A 72 -9.60 2.44 5.13
C GLY A 72 -8.47 2.80 4.18
N LEU A 73 -7.58 1.86 3.83
CA LEU A 73 -6.57 2.08 2.80
C LEU A 73 -7.21 2.25 1.41
N HIS A 74 -6.70 3.22 0.65
CA HIS A 74 -7.08 3.39 -0.74
C HIS A 74 -6.66 2.16 -1.58
N PRO A 75 -7.41 1.75 -2.62
CA PRO A 75 -7.03 0.60 -3.45
C PRO A 75 -5.62 0.65 -4.06
N LEU A 76 -5.14 1.86 -4.38
CA LEU A 76 -3.77 2.10 -4.88
C LEU A 76 -2.68 2.00 -3.79
N ALA A 77 -3.06 1.89 -2.52
CA ALA A 77 -2.11 1.75 -1.41
C ALA A 77 -1.43 0.39 -1.38
N VAL A 78 -2.01 -0.64 -2.02
CA VAL A 78 -1.37 -1.95 -2.17
C VAL A 78 -0.85 -2.07 -3.59
N THR A 79 0.45 -1.84 -3.78
CA THR A 79 1.09 -1.85 -5.10
C THR A 79 2.14 -2.95 -5.21
N THR A 80 2.33 -3.49 -6.41
CA THR A 80 3.39 -4.45 -6.69
C THR A 80 4.68 -3.71 -7.01
N VAL A 81 5.75 -4.04 -6.31
CA VAL A 81 7.10 -3.47 -6.50
C VAL A 81 8.13 -4.57 -6.71
N PRO A 82 9.25 -4.31 -7.40
CA PRO A 82 10.36 -5.25 -7.47
C PRO A 82 10.86 -5.61 -6.07
N SER A 83 11.10 -6.90 -5.83
CA SER A 83 11.62 -7.39 -4.56
C SER A 83 12.98 -6.74 -4.25
N PRO A 84 13.12 -6.07 -3.09
CA PRO A 84 14.41 -5.53 -2.65
C PRO A 84 15.39 -6.67 -2.43
N LYS A 85 16.70 -6.44 -2.67
CA LYS A 85 17.71 -7.51 -2.64
C LYS A 85 17.67 -8.37 -1.38
N GLN A 86 17.43 -7.75 -0.22
CA GLN A 86 17.35 -8.43 1.08
C GLN A 86 16.14 -9.35 1.25
N TYR A 87 15.10 -9.20 0.42
CA TYR A 87 13.88 -10.01 0.45
C TYR A 87 13.71 -10.90 -0.79
N ARG A 88 14.69 -10.92 -1.70
CA ARG A 88 14.62 -11.75 -2.91
C ARG A 88 14.77 -13.22 -2.55
N THR A 89 13.80 -14.02 -2.97
CA THR A 89 13.91 -15.48 -3.02
C THR A 89 14.10 -15.93 -4.46
N ILE A 90 14.45 -17.21 -4.66
CA ILE A 90 14.62 -17.79 -6.00
C ILE A 90 13.30 -17.71 -6.81
N SER A 91 12.15 -17.71 -6.13
CA SER A 91 10.81 -17.78 -6.70
C SER A 91 10.05 -16.45 -6.76
N SER A 92 10.57 -15.36 -6.17
CA SER A 92 9.82 -14.10 -6.03
C SER A 92 10.65 -12.87 -6.40
N THR A 93 10.40 -12.36 -7.61
CA THR A 93 11.03 -11.13 -8.14
C THR A 93 10.24 -9.86 -7.82
N GLU A 94 9.01 -10.00 -7.33
CA GLU A 94 8.11 -8.91 -6.99
C GLU A 94 7.39 -9.19 -5.67
N GLY A 95 7.06 -8.12 -4.94
CA GLY A 95 6.27 -8.20 -3.71
C GLY A 95 5.28 -7.06 -3.62
N TRP A 96 4.52 -7.02 -2.53
CA TRP A 96 3.60 -5.93 -2.25
C TRP A 96 4.27 -4.88 -1.39
N LEU A 97 4.06 -3.62 -1.76
CA LEU A 97 4.24 -2.48 -0.88
C LEU A 97 2.87 -1.99 -0.43
N ILE A 98 2.63 -2.06 0.87
CA ILE A 98 1.43 -1.57 1.54
C ILE A 98 1.74 -0.17 2.07
N ILE A 99 1.28 0.85 1.36
CA ILE A 99 1.56 2.26 1.58
C ILE A 99 0.60 2.82 2.63
N LEU A 100 1.12 3.20 3.80
CA LEU A 100 0.35 3.87 4.85
C LEU A 100 0.28 5.38 4.63
N GLY A 101 1.33 5.93 4.01
CA GLY A 101 1.43 7.34 3.70
C GLY A 101 2.52 7.60 2.66
N THR A 102 2.54 8.82 2.16
CA THR A 102 3.54 9.28 1.19
C THR A 102 4.14 10.60 1.66
N GLY A 103 5.33 10.91 1.16
CA GLY A 103 6.12 12.03 1.63
C GLY A 103 7.25 12.45 0.70
N PHE A 104 7.86 13.57 1.03
CA PHE A 104 9.12 14.04 0.43
C PHE A 104 10.21 14.00 1.49
N ASP A 105 11.44 13.63 1.11
CA ASP A 105 12.58 13.53 2.02
C ASP A 105 12.28 12.79 3.33
N LYS A 106 11.47 11.71 3.21
CA LYS A 106 11.02 10.89 4.35
C LYS A 106 10.22 11.66 5.40
N THR A 107 9.59 12.77 5.00
CA THR A 107 8.64 13.53 5.79
C THR A 107 7.25 13.31 5.20
N PRO A 108 6.28 12.80 5.97
CA PRO A 108 4.96 12.47 5.45
C PRO A 108 4.18 13.74 5.09
N HIS A 109 3.40 13.69 4.00
CA HIS A 109 2.56 14.81 3.58
C HIS A 109 1.47 15.14 4.61
N VAL A 110 0.95 14.11 5.28
CA VAL A 110 -0.05 14.19 6.36
C VAL A 110 0.35 13.24 7.48
N PRO A 111 -0.03 13.50 8.75
CA PRO A 111 0.20 12.56 9.84
C PRO A 111 -0.35 11.16 9.50
N ILE A 112 0.42 10.13 9.81
CA ILE A 112 0.04 8.74 9.58
C ILE A 112 -0.55 8.22 10.89
N SER A 113 -1.74 7.62 10.82
CA SER A 113 -2.43 7.13 12.01
C SER A 113 -1.74 5.88 12.58
N ASP A 114 -1.43 5.91 13.88
CA ASP A 114 -0.91 4.76 14.61
C ASP A 114 -1.92 3.61 14.62
N GLU A 115 -3.21 3.92 14.73
CA GLU A 115 -4.28 2.92 14.68
C GLU A 115 -4.34 2.21 13.32
N LEU A 116 -4.24 2.97 12.23
CA LEU A 116 -4.19 2.40 10.87
C LEU A 116 -2.95 1.50 10.73
N THR A 117 -1.80 2.00 11.20
CA THR A 117 -0.53 1.27 11.17
C THR A 117 -0.64 -0.06 11.91
N GLN A 118 -1.26 -0.06 13.10
CA GLN A 118 -1.45 -1.27 13.90
C GLN A 118 -2.43 -2.25 13.23
N ARG A 119 -3.58 -1.79 12.71
CA ARG A 119 -4.53 -2.67 12.00
C ARG A 119 -3.88 -3.34 10.79
N VAL A 120 -3.11 -2.60 10.01
CA VAL A 120 -2.38 -3.15 8.87
C VAL A 120 -1.33 -4.15 9.34
N ARG A 121 -0.58 -3.83 10.41
CA ARG A 121 0.38 -4.75 11.00
C ARG A 121 -0.27 -6.07 11.43
N ASP A 122 -1.44 -6.00 12.08
CA ASP A 122 -2.18 -7.17 12.56
C ASP A 122 -2.62 -8.07 11.39
N ILE A 123 -3.11 -7.47 10.30
CA ILE A 123 -3.47 -8.21 9.07
C ILE A 123 -2.24 -8.90 8.47
N LEU A 124 -1.10 -8.20 8.42
CA LEU A 124 0.14 -8.75 7.88
C LEU A 124 0.84 -9.72 8.84
N GLU A 125 0.39 -9.80 10.10
CA GLU A 125 0.99 -10.55 11.19
C GLU A 125 2.52 -10.36 11.27
N THR A 126 2.98 -9.11 11.14
CA THR A 126 4.42 -8.78 11.08
C THR A 126 4.86 -8.03 12.33
N ASP A 127 6.08 -8.31 12.81
CA ASP A 127 6.70 -7.55 13.89
C ASP A 127 7.57 -6.40 13.34
N GLU A 128 7.71 -6.32 12.02
CA GLU A 128 8.49 -5.26 11.37
C GLU A 128 7.85 -3.88 11.58
N LEU A 129 8.69 -2.85 11.58
CA LEU A 129 8.26 -1.46 11.53
C LEU A 129 8.10 -1.02 10.07
N PRO A 130 7.16 -0.11 9.77
CA PRO A 130 7.07 0.45 8.43
C PRO A 130 8.34 1.25 8.11
N ALA A 131 8.74 1.20 6.84
CA ALA A 131 9.97 1.82 6.36
C ALA A 131 9.66 2.78 5.20
N TRP A 132 10.65 3.61 4.85
CA TRP A 132 10.58 4.51 3.72
C TRP A 132 11.09 3.87 2.44
N TRP A 133 10.28 3.93 1.39
CA TRP A 133 10.51 3.32 0.09
C TRP A 133 10.54 4.40 -0.99
N SER A 134 11.55 4.37 -1.86
CA SER A 134 11.65 5.34 -2.96
C SER A 134 10.72 4.94 -4.11
N MET A 135 9.86 5.87 -4.52
CA MET A 135 8.80 5.63 -5.51
C MET A 135 9.15 6.27 -6.86
N ARG A 136 10.37 6.06 -7.37
CA ARG A 136 10.88 6.73 -8.59
C ARG A 136 10.06 6.47 -9.86
N LEU A 137 9.34 5.35 -9.91
CA LEU A 137 8.51 4.95 -11.06
C LEU A 137 7.02 5.23 -10.85
N TYR A 138 6.72 6.08 -9.86
CA TYR A 138 5.37 6.41 -9.49
C TYR A 138 5.12 7.91 -9.56
N GLU A 139 3.88 8.26 -9.85
CA GLU A 139 3.44 9.65 -9.93
C GLU A 139 2.07 9.84 -9.32
N TYR A 140 1.80 11.07 -8.89
CA TYR A 140 0.44 11.49 -8.64
C TYR A 140 -0.24 11.89 -9.95
N ALA A 141 -1.50 11.49 -10.10
CA ALA A 141 -2.35 12.06 -11.15
C ALA A 141 -2.50 13.58 -10.95
N HIS A 142 -2.86 14.32 -12.00
CA HIS A 142 -3.15 15.74 -11.83
C HIS A 142 -4.30 15.93 -10.80
N PRO A 143 -4.20 16.85 -9.82
CA PRO A 143 -5.18 16.98 -8.72
C PRO A 143 -6.61 17.17 -9.21
N LYS A 144 -6.81 17.93 -10.29
CA LYS A 144 -8.13 18.09 -10.94
C LYS A 144 -8.80 16.74 -11.23
N ILE A 145 -8.06 15.82 -11.87
CA ILE A 145 -8.58 14.49 -12.23
C ILE A 145 -8.86 13.69 -10.94
N TRP A 146 -7.94 13.74 -9.99
CA TRP A 146 -8.09 13.02 -8.72
C TRP A 146 -9.33 13.46 -7.92
N ILE A 147 -9.58 14.77 -7.84
CA ILE A 147 -10.71 15.34 -7.11
C ILE A 147 -12.03 15.00 -7.81
N GLU A 148 -12.08 15.12 -9.14
CA GLU A 148 -13.26 14.74 -9.92
C GLU A 148 -13.59 13.25 -9.77
N ASP A 149 -12.58 12.39 -9.75
CA ASP A 149 -12.77 10.95 -9.57
C ASP A 149 -13.20 10.60 -8.13
N ARG A 150 -12.63 11.25 -7.11
CA ARG A 150 -13.09 11.11 -5.71
C ARG A 150 -14.57 11.49 -5.58
N ALA A 151 -14.98 12.62 -6.15
CA ALA A 151 -16.36 13.08 -6.06
C ALA A 151 -17.35 12.08 -6.70
N LYS A 152 -16.97 11.43 -7.81
CA LYS A 152 -17.80 10.37 -8.43
C LYS A 152 -17.91 9.12 -7.54
N ILE A 153 -16.82 8.71 -6.91
CA ILE A 153 -16.80 7.54 -6.01
C ILE A 153 -17.65 7.82 -4.77
N GLU A 154 -17.52 8.99 -4.17
CA GLU A 154 -18.29 9.39 -2.98
C GLU A 154 -19.79 9.50 -3.28
N VAL A 155 -20.18 9.89 -4.50
CA VAL A 155 -21.59 9.90 -4.93
C VAL A 155 -22.12 8.49 -5.19
N ALA A 156 -21.32 7.58 -5.76
CA ALA A 156 -21.73 6.20 -6.03
C ALA A 156 -21.86 5.32 -4.77
N GLN A 157 -21.31 5.77 -3.64
CA GLN A 157 -21.38 5.09 -2.34
C GLN A 157 -22.50 5.62 -1.42
N ARG A 158 -23.30 6.60 -1.88
CA ARG A 158 -24.51 7.11 -1.21
C ARG A 158 -25.75 6.51 -1.84
#